data_AF-A0A834XU37-F1
#
_entry.id   AF-A0A834XU37-F1
#
_cell.length_a   1.000
_cell.length_b   1.000
_cell.length_c   1.000
_cell.angle_alpha   90.00
_cell.angle_beta   90.00
_cell.angle_gamma   90.00
#
_symmetry.space_group_name_H-M   'P 1'
#
loop_
_entity.id
_entity.type
_entity.pdbx_description
1 polymer ?
#
loop_
_entity_poly.entity_id
_entity_poly.type
_entity_poly.pdbx_seq_one_letter_code
_entity_poly.pdbx_strand_id
1 'polypeptide(L)'
;MYCQFSNVTATVTKIKSLDFYLISNAKGISRTYQTTIRCCLHSLNRLHDYKQQSFQLRNNKSAIRVSGVLKKITLLNHKNYGHLQLSRNFSDFPTQQAPIVKVDGCLKVLVDSAPVEFCQSSFIWLHSYSGLPWWATIMVTTFALRSLITLPCALYQHNILSKTALLKYDMEDIVKDLKREANFRVQQLGWTETRARHIYNRSVKKEWNKLIVRDNCHPMKSLVLVLVQVPIWVIVSAGLRNICFMLPSQTPRAVKAYQDLSLEGFWWIADLTAVDSYWILPVSLGITSLINIEIQAMLRITESSRMQNVLVNLLRAVSLFTIPLAAMVPSCLSLYWVTSSTFSILQTLLIVSPKVRRTCHIPVTDNELKHPYRSLYNSMKRRIIHNKT
;
A
#
# COMPACT_ATOMS: atom_id res chain seq x y z
N MET A 1 -28.93 -9.78 19.23
CA MET A 1 -27.53 -9.86 18.75
C MET A 1 -27.33 -11.08 17.82
N TYR A 2 -28.20 -11.27 16.82
CA TYR A 2 -28.15 -12.42 15.88
C TYR A 2 -28.26 -12.03 14.40
N CYS A 3 -28.46 -10.74 14.06
CA CYS A 3 -28.59 -10.28 12.66
C CYS A 3 -27.29 -9.90 11.94
N GLN A 4 -26.14 -9.81 12.64
CA GLN A 4 -24.87 -9.42 11.99
C GLN A 4 -24.07 -10.61 11.40
N PHE A 5 -24.38 -11.85 11.76
CA PHE A 5 -23.68 -13.03 11.22
C PHE A 5 -24.23 -13.52 9.87
N SER A 6 -25.49 -13.22 9.53
CA SER A 6 -26.12 -13.63 8.26
C SER A 6 -25.59 -12.86 7.04
N ASN A 7 -25.21 -11.58 7.23
CA ASN A 7 -24.64 -10.76 6.15
C ASN A 7 -23.20 -11.15 5.77
N VAL A 8 -22.45 -11.74 6.70
CA VAL A 8 -21.09 -12.23 6.45
C VAL A 8 -21.14 -13.50 5.59
N THR A 9 -22.06 -14.42 5.85
CA THR A 9 -22.28 -15.61 5.02
C THR A 9 -22.78 -15.26 3.62
N ALA A 10 -23.67 -14.26 3.46
CA ALA A 10 -24.09 -13.78 2.13
C ALA A 10 -22.93 -13.16 1.32
N THR A 11 -21.99 -12.49 1.98
CA THR A 11 -20.78 -11.93 1.35
C THR A 11 -19.81 -13.04 0.92
N VAL A 12 -19.66 -14.08 1.73
CA VAL A 12 -18.83 -15.26 1.41
C VAL A 12 -19.40 -16.07 0.23
N THR A 13 -20.72 -16.13 0.06
CA THR A 13 -21.34 -16.83 -1.08
C THR A 13 -21.20 -16.04 -2.39
N LYS A 14 -21.25 -14.70 -2.35
CA LYS A 14 -20.91 -13.84 -3.53
C LYS A 14 -19.44 -13.93 -3.94
N ILE A 15 -18.54 -14.20 -2.99
CA ILE A 15 -17.11 -14.44 -3.31
C ILE A 15 -16.92 -15.77 -4.06
N LYS A 16 -17.74 -16.80 -3.80
CA LYS A 16 -17.71 -18.07 -4.55
C LYS A 16 -18.17 -17.93 -6.01
N SER A 17 -19.07 -17.01 -6.35
CA SER A 17 -19.44 -16.77 -7.76
C SER A 17 -18.42 -15.92 -8.52
N LEU A 18 -17.60 -15.12 -7.81
CA LEU A 18 -16.46 -14.40 -8.40
C LEU A 18 -15.27 -15.32 -8.75
N ASP A 19 -15.20 -16.52 -8.16
CA ASP A 19 -14.13 -17.51 -8.41
C ASP A 19 -14.05 -17.90 -9.90
N PHE A 20 -15.17 -17.93 -10.63
CA PHE A 20 -15.18 -18.33 -12.05
C PHE A 20 -14.71 -17.21 -12.99
N TYR A 21 -14.98 -15.94 -12.64
CA TYR A 21 -14.65 -14.79 -13.47
C TYR A 21 -13.17 -14.37 -13.34
N LEU A 22 -12.58 -14.50 -12.15
CA LEU A 22 -11.17 -14.16 -11.89
C LEU A 22 -10.19 -15.18 -12.51
N ILE A 23 -10.58 -16.45 -12.63
CA ILE A 23 -9.74 -17.50 -13.22
C ILE A 23 -9.58 -17.32 -14.73
N SER A 24 -10.60 -16.78 -15.43
CA SER A 24 -10.53 -16.53 -16.88
C SER A 24 -9.66 -15.32 -17.26
N ASN A 25 -9.47 -14.35 -16.36
CA ASN A 25 -8.82 -13.07 -16.66
C ASN A 25 -7.38 -12.91 -16.12
N ALA A 26 -6.81 -13.94 -15.48
CA ALA A 26 -5.48 -13.89 -14.85
C ALA A 26 -4.32 -13.54 -15.82
N LYS A 27 -4.46 -13.80 -17.14
CA LYS A 27 -3.46 -13.38 -18.16
C LYS A 27 -3.55 -11.89 -18.51
N GLY A 28 -4.71 -11.24 -18.38
CA GLY A 28 -4.88 -9.80 -18.60
C GLY A 28 -4.34 -8.96 -17.44
N ILE A 29 -4.47 -9.48 -16.23
CA ILE A 29 -4.06 -8.83 -14.97
C ILE A 29 -2.55 -8.53 -14.94
N SER A 30 -1.68 -9.43 -15.41
CA SER A 30 -0.23 -9.17 -15.47
C SER A 30 0.15 -7.92 -16.29
N ARG A 31 -0.54 -7.67 -17.42
CA ARG A 31 -0.29 -6.50 -18.27
C ARG A 31 -0.74 -5.20 -17.62
N THR A 32 -1.89 -5.18 -16.95
CA THR A 32 -2.40 -3.98 -16.27
C THR A 32 -1.45 -3.55 -15.15
N TYR A 33 -0.90 -4.49 -14.39
CA TYR A 33 0.03 -4.22 -13.29
C TYR A 33 1.40 -3.77 -13.80
N GLN A 34 1.88 -4.33 -14.92
CA GLN A 34 3.07 -3.81 -15.61
C GLN A 34 2.85 -2.38 -16.10
N THR A 35 1.66 -2.04 -16.60
CA THR A 35 1.33 -0.68 -17.04
C THR A 35 1.22 0.29 -15.86
N THR A 36 0.66 -0.12 -14.72
CA THR A 36 0.57 0.72 -13.51
C THR A 36 1.95 0.97 -12.89
N ILE A 37 2.81 -0.05 -12.80
CA ILE A 37 4.19 0.09 -12.33
C ILE A 37 5.00 0.96 -13.30
N ARG A 38 4.84 0.77 -14.61
CA ARG A 38 5.51 1.57 -15.65
C ARG A 38 5.01 3.02 -15.67
N CYS A 39 3.73 3.27 -15.40
CA CYS A 39 3.19 4.62 -15.20
C CYS A 39 3.72 5.26 -13.91
N CYS A 40 3.81 4.53 -12.79
CA CYS A 40 4.42 5.03 -11.55
C CYS A 40 5.91 5.35 -11.72
N LEU A 41 6.68 4.49 -12.39
CA LEU A 41 8.10 4.74 -12.71
C LEU A 41 8.27 5.94 -13.67
N HIS A 42 7.41 6.09 -14.67
CA HIS A 42 7.43 7.24 -15.57
C HIS A 42 7.01 8.55 -14.86
N SER A 43 6.12 8.47 -13.86
CA SER A 43 5.73 9.59 -13.00
C SER A 43 6.87 10.03 -12.08
N LEU A 44 7.65 9.08 -11.57
CA LEU A 44 8.84 9.33 -10.73
C LEU A 44 9.95 10.02 -11.54
N ASN A 45 10.15 9.64 -12.80
CA ASN A 45 11.11 10.31 -13.68
C ASN A 45 10.69 11.76 -14.02
N ARG A 46 9.39 12.06 -14.18
CA ARG A 46 8.94 13.46 -14.40
C ARG A 46 9.01 14.34 -13.14
N LEU A 47 8.90 13.77 -11.94
CA LEU A 47 9.09 14.51 -10.69
C LEU A 47 10.56 14.93 -10.49
N HIS A 48 11.51 14.19 -11.07
CA HIS A 48 12.92 14.58 -11.13
C HIS A 48 13.12 15.84 -12.01
N ASP A 49 12.43 15.93 -13.15
CA ASP A 49 12.51 17.11 -14.04
C ASP A 49 11.88 18.37 -13.43
N TYR A 50 10.78 18.24 -12.66
CA TYR A 50 10.18 19.35 -11.91
C TYR A 50 11.12 19.91 -10.81
N LYS A 51 11.99 19.07 -10.26
CA LYS A 51 13.02 19.47 -9.29
C LYS A 51 14.11 20.32 -9.95
N GLN A 52 14.44 20.04 -11.21
CA GLN A 52 15.43 20.80 -11.97
C GLN A 52 14.90 22.18 -12.37
N GLN A 53 13.60 22.28 -12.69
CA GLN A 53 12.94 23.54 -13.06
C GLN A 53 12.67 24.46 -11.85
N SER A 54 12.33 23.89 -10.69
CA SER A 54 12.16 24.65 -9.43
C SER A 54 13.47 25.14 -8.82
N PHE A 55 14.59 24.44 -9.05
CA PHE A 55 15.94 24.89 -8.67
C PHE A 55 16.44 26.03 -9.56
N GLN A 56 16.19 25.97 -10.87
CA GLN A 56 16.46 27.06 -11.83
C GLN A 56 15.67 28.35 -11.50
N LEU A 57 14.39 28.22 -11.12
CA LEU A 57 13.56 29.36 -10.67
C LEU A 57 14.04 29.99 -9.36
N ARG A 58 14.68 29.21 -8.48
CA ARG A 58 15.24 29.70 -7.21
C ARG A 58 16.55 30.49 -7.45
N ASN A 59 17.39 30.06 -8.40
CA ASN A 59 18.59 30.79 -8.83
C ASN A 59 18.29 32.07 -9.64
N ASN A 60 17.22 32.08 -10.46
CA ASN A 60 16.80 33.30 -11.15
C ASN A 60 16.19 34.33 -10.19
N LYS A 61 15.50 33.91 -9.13
CA LYS A 61 14.97 34.84 -8.10
C LYS A 61 16.08 35.51 -7.27
N SER A 62 17.21 34.84 -7.03
CA SER A 62 18.39 35.46 -6.40
C SER A 62 19.12 36.42 -7.35
N ALA A 63 19.23 36.09 -8.65
CA ALA A 63 19.80 37.00 -9.65
C ALA A 63 18.95 38.28 -9.87
N ILE A 64 17.62 38.16 -9.85
CA ILE A 64 16.69 39.29 -9.97
C ILE A 64 16.71 40.18 -8.71
N ARG A 65 16.94 39.60 -7.53
CA ARG A 65 17.06 40.35 -6.26
C ARG A 65 18.35 41.17 -6.19
N VAL A 66 19.45 40.70 -6.78
CA VAL A 66 20.72 41.45 -6.86
C VAL A 66 20.63 42.58 -7.91
N SER A 67 19.98 42.33 -9.05
CA SER A 67 19.70 43.35 -10.08
C SER A 67 18.76 44.47 -9.58
N GLY A 68 17.75 44.12 -8.77
CA GLY A 68 16.81 45.09 -8.18
C GLY A 68 17.42 46.02 -7.13
N VAL A 69 18.45 45.56 -6.39
CA VAL A 69 19.18 46.40 -5.43
C VAL A 69 20.15 47.35 -6.15
N LEU A 70 20.76 46.91 -7.24
CA LEU A 70 21.62 47.76 -8.09
C LEU A 70 20.84 48.85 -8.83
N LYS A 71 19.60 48.59 -9.29
CA LYS A 71 18.74 49.62 -9.92
C LYS A 71 18.19 50.65 -8.93
N LYS A 72 18.06 50.30 -7.64
CA LYS A 72 17.54 51.21 -6.61
C LYS A 72 18.57 52.26 -6.17
N ILE A 73 19.86 52.04 -6.46
CA ILE A 73 20.94 53.01 -6.22
C ILE A 73 21.05 54.02 -7.38
N THR A 74 20.53 53.71 -8.57
CA THR A 74 20.62 54.59 -9.76
C THR A 74 19.40 55.49 -9.99
N LEU A 75 18.31 55.34 -9.22
CA LEU A 75 17.03 56.05 -9.42
C LEU A 75 16.65 57.00 -8.26
N LEU A 76 17.63 57.69 -7.69
CA LEU A 76 17.44 58.78 -6.71
C LEU A 76 17.65 60.18 -7.30
N ASN A 77 17.55 60.35 -8.63
CA ASN A 77 17.62 61.66 -9.28
C ASN A 77 16.60 61.76 -10.41
N HIS A 78 15.35 62.09 -10.09
CA HIS A 78 14.61 63.17 -10.76
C HIS A 78 13.21 63.35 -10.14
N LYS A 79 12.93 64.60 -9.74
CA LYS A 79 11.63 65.11 -9.30
C LYS A 79 10.60 65.09 -10.45
N ASN A 80 9.32 64.86 -10.15
CA ASN A 80 8.29 65.91 -10.19
C ASN A 80 6.89 65.42 -9.77
N TYR A 81 6.14 66.37 -9.20
CA TYR A 81 4.82 66.25 -8.59
C TYR A 81 3.70 66.05 -9.60
N GLY A 82 2.68 65.27 -9.22
CA GLY A 82 1.41 65.13 -9.93
C GLY A 82 0.36 64.50 -9.04
N HIS A 83 -0.68 65.29 -8.75
CA HIS A 83 -1.87 65.05 -7.95
C HIS A 83 -2.54 63.67 -8.18
N LEU A 84 -2.82 62.88 -7.13
CA LEU A 84 -3.67 61.68 -7.23
C LEU A 84 -4.71 61.63 -6.11
N GLN A 85 -5.98 61.60 -6.53
CA GLN A 85 -7.18 61.47 -5.71
C GLN A 85 -7.19 60.15 -4.93
N LEU A 86 -7.56 60.23 -3.65
CA LEU A 86 -7.65 59.10 -2.73
C LEU A 86 -8.98 58.36 -2.92
N SER A 87 -9.03 57.38 -3.83
CA SER A 87 -10.13 56.39 -3.84
C SER A 87 -9.76 55.22 -2.93
N ARG A 88 -10.47 55.08 -1.80
CA ARG A 88 -10.33 53.91 -0.91
C ARG A 88 -11.19 52.76 -1.45
N ASN A 89 -10.57 51.84 -2.19
CA ASN A 89 -11.18 50.54 -2.49
C ASN A 89 -10.95 49.58 -1.33
N PHE A 90 -12.05 49.23 -0.65
CA PHE A 90 -12.13 48.22 0.41
C PHE A 90 -12.01 46.81 -0.21
N SER A 91 -10.80 46.36 -0.53
CA SER A 91 -10.59 44.97 -0.97
C SER A 91 -9.12 44.54 -0.83
N ASP A 92 -8.59 44.55 0.38
CA ASP A 92 -7.28 43.95 0.70
C ASP A 92 -7.46 42.85 1.76
N PHE A 93 -8.00 41.71 1.34
CA PHE A 93 -7.60 40.42 1.91
C PHE A 93 -6.88 39.66 0.80
N PRO A 94 -5.62 39.20 1.00
CA PRO A 94 -4.95 38.40 0.01
C PRO A 94 -5.64 37.03 -0.04
N THR A 95 -6.54 36.84 -0.99
CA THR A 95 -6.98 35.51 -1.40
C THR A 95 -5.75 34.77 -1.92
N GLN A 96 -5.11 33.97 -1.08
CA GLN A 96 -4.08 33.04 -1.52
C GLN A 96 -4.73 32.08 -2.51
N GLN A 97 -4.60 32.36 -3.81
CA GLN A 97 -5.02 31.45 -4.86
C GLN A 97 -4.22 30.15 -4.70
N ALA A 98 -4.92 29.06 -4.37
CA ALA A 98 -4.32 27.74 -4.28
C ALA A 98 -3.67 27.39 -5.64
N PRO A 99 -2.46 26.79 -5.64
CA PRO A 99 -1.76 26.48 -6.88
C PRO A 99 -2.59 25.54 -7.76
N ILE A 100 -2.78 25.92 -9.03
CA ILE A 100 -3.49 25.11 -10.03
C ILE A 100 -2.59 23.91 -10.38
N VAL A 101 -2.77 22.79 -9.68
CA VAL A 101 -2.09 21.53 -10.00
C VAL A 101 -2.79 20.90 -11.20
N LYS A 102 -2.24 21.09 -12.41
CA LYS A 102 -2.68 20.35 -13.60
C LYS A 102 -2.12 18.93 -13.54
N VAL A 103 -3.00 17.94 -13.51
CA VAL A 103 -2.64 16.52 -13.59
C VAL A 103 -2.92 16.03 -15.01
N ASP A 104 -1.89 15.52 -15.70
CA ASP A 104 -2.00 15.05 -17.09
C ASP A 104 -1.82 13.52 -17.21
N GLY A 105 -2.38 12.93 -18.27
CA GLY A 105 -2.18 11.52 -18.65
C GLY A 105 -2.99 10.49 -17.85
N CYS A 106 -2.45 9.28 -17.68
CA CYS A 106 -3.12 8.17 -16.97
C CYS A 106 -3.48 8.52 -15.52
N LEU A 107 -2.69 9.40 -14.88
CA LEU A 107 -2.97 9.87 -13.53
C LEU A 107 -4.24 10.70 -13.46
N LYS A 108 -4.57 11.46 -14.51
CA LYS A 108 -5.83 12.21 -14.62
C LYS A 108 -7.04 11.27 -14.66
N VAL A 109 -6.95 10.22 -15.49
CA VAL A 109 -8.02 9.20 -15.59
C VAL A 109 -8.28 8.52 -14.24
N LEU A 110 -7.23 8.28 -13.45
CA LEU A 110 -7.36 7.73 -12.10
C LEU A 110 -7.96 8.76 -11.13
N VAL A 111 -7.45 9.99 -11.13
CA VAL A 111 -7.88 11.10 -10.26
C VAL A 111 -9.34 11.47 -10.49
N ASP A 112 -9.79 11.43 -11.74
CA ASP A 112 -11.16 11.76 -12.15
C ASP A 112 -12.09 10.53 -12.13
N SER A 113 -11.61 9.38 -11.64
CA SER A 113 -12.39 8.14 -11.66
C SER A 113 -13.51 8.14 -10.60
N ALA A 114 -14.66 7.56 -10.94
CA ALA A 114 -15.81 7.45 -10.03
C ALA A 114 -15.50 6.83 -8.65
N PRO A 115 -14.63 5.80 -8.52
CA PRO A 115 -14.25 5.27 -7.20
C PRO A 115 -13.48 6.28 -6.34
N VAL A 116 -12.68 7.14 -6.97
CA VAL A 116 -11.92 8.20 -6.27
C VAL A 116 -12.87 9.31 -5.82
N GLU A 117 -13.79 9.74 -6.68
CA GLU A 117 -14.81 10.73 -6.33
C GLU A 117 -15.73 10.24 -5.19
N PHE A 118 -16.14 8.97 -5.24
CA PHE A 118 -16.89 8.33 -4.17
C PHE A 118 -16.10 8.33 -2.85
N CYS A 119 -14.81 8.03 -2.91
CA CYS A 119 -13.93 8.05 -1.75
C CYS A 119 -13.83 9.46 -1.16
N GLN A 120 -13.62 10.49 -1.98
CA GLN A 120 -13.60 11.89 -1.53
C GLN A 120 -14.89 12.29 -0.84
N SER A 121 -16.03 12.00 -1.49
CA SER A 121 -17.36 12.30 -0.98
C SER A 121 -17.62 11.60 0.35
N SER A 122 -17.18 10.35 0.48
CA SER A 122 -17.29 9.57 1.72
C SER A 122 -16.47 10.17 2.86
N PHE A 123 -15.24 10.61 2.61
CA PHE A 123 -14.41 11.28 3.63
C PHE A 123 -15.04 12.59 4.11
N ILE A 124 -15.50 13.44 3.17
CA ILE A 124 -16.15 14.71 3.51
C ILE A 124 -17.45 14.46 4.29
N TRP A 125 -18.24 13.48 3.87
CA TRP A 125 -19.48 13.10 4.57
C TRP A 125 -19.20 12.56 5.97
N LEU A 126 -18.22 11.66 6.13
CA LEU A 126 -17.83 11.11 7.43
C LEU A 126 -17.32 12.19 8.38
N HIS A 127 -16.49 13.11 7.89
CA HIS A 127 -16.02 14.25 8.67
C HIS A 127 -17.19 15.14 9.13
N SER A 128 -18.09 15.50 8.19
CA SER A 128 -19.24 16.36 8.46
C SER A 128 -20.26 15.71 9.41
N TYR A 129 -20.45 14.40 9.31
CA TYR A 129 -21.39 13.64 10.13
C TYR A 129 -20.85 13.34 11.53
N SER A 130 -19.57 12.96 11.63
CA SER A 130 -18.96 12.61 12.92
C SER A 130 -18.53 13.82 13.74
N GLY A 131 -18.28 14.97 13.11
CA GLY A 131 -17.71 16.15 13.75
C GLY A 131 -16.29 15.93 14.27
N LEU A 132 -15.65 14.81 13.91
CA LEU A 132 -14.28 14.50 14.31
C LEU A 132 -13.29 15.33 13.49
N PRO A 133 -12.15 15.72 14.07
CA PRO A 133 -11.11 16.37 13.28
C PRO A 133 -10.62 15.46 12.15
N TRP A 134 -10.12 16.05 11.07
CA TRP A 134 -9.70 15.38 9.85
C TRP A 134 -8.70 14.27 10.10
N TRP A 135 -7.70 14.48 10.96
CA TRP A 135 -6.72 13.45 11.31
C TRP A 135 -7.39 12.21 11.90
N ALA A 136 -8.38 12.40 12.79
CA ALA A 136 -9.11 11.31 13.43
C ALA A 136 -10.05 10.63 12.41
N THR A 137 -10.72 11.41 11.57
CA THR A 137 -11.56 10.88 10.49
C THR A 137 -10.76 9.97 9.55
N ILE A 138 -9.55 10.40 9.16
CA ILE A 138 -8.64 9.60 8.32
C ILE A 138 -8.28 8.29 9.02
N MET A 139 -7.87 8.36 10.31
CA MET A 139 -7.50 7.18 11.09
C MET A 139 -8.66 6.19 11.24
N VAL A 140 -9.82 6.65 11.73
CA VAL A 140 -11.00 5.82 12.00
C VAL A 140 -11.51 5.19 10.71
N THR A 141 -11.63 5.97 9.64
CA THR A 141 -12.08 5.45 8.34
C THR A 141 -11.11 4.39 7.81
N THR A 142 -9.81 4.59 7.99
CA THR A 142 -8.79 3.61 7.59
C THR A 142 -8.90 2.32 8.38
N PHE A 143 -9.06 2.40 9.70
CA PHE A 143 -9.27 1.23 10.56
C PHE A 143 -10.58 0.49 10.22
N ALA A 144 -11.67 1.22 9.97
CA ALA A 144 -12.94 0.64 9.58
C ALA A 144 -12.83 -0.09 8.24
N LEU A 145 -12.27 0.56 7.21
CA LEU A 145 -12.07 -0.02 5.89
C LEU A 145 -11.21 -1.29 5.94
N ARG A 146 -10.13 -1.25 6.73
CA ARG A 146 -9.24 -2.39 6.94
C ARG A 146 -9.94 -3.53 7.67
N SER A 147 -10.69 -3.22 8.73
CA SER A 147 -11.38 -4.22 9.55
C SER A 147 -12.53 -4.90 8.81
N LEU A 148 -13.29 -4.14 8.00
CA LEU A 148 -14.46 -4.64 7.29
C LEU A 148 -14.11 -5.36 6.00
N ILE A 149 -13.09 -4.89 5.27
CA ILE A 149 -12.77 -5.41 3.93
C ILE A 149 -11.47 -6.23 3.96
N THR A 150 -10.39 -5.66 4.47
CA THR A 150 -9.04 -6.26 4.34
C THR A 150 -8.84 -7.44 5.28
N LEU A 151 -9.34 -7.35 6.52
CA LEU A 151 -9.16 -8.37 7.55
C LEU A 151 -9.84 -9.71 7.20
N PRO A 152 -11.11 -9.76 6.74
CA PRO A 152 -11.72 -11.01 6.28
C PRO A 152 -10.97 -11.64 5.09
N CYS A 153 -10.54 -10.81 4.13
CA CYS A 153 -9.72 -11.28 3.00
C CYS A 153 -8.39 -11.87 3.48
N ALA A 154 -7.76 -11.27 4.49
CA ALA A 154 -6.52 -11.75 5.07
C ALA A 154 -6.71 -13.08 5.80
N LEU A 155 -7.78 -13.23 6.58
CA LEU A 155 -8.13 -14.51 7.22
C LEU A 155 -8.33 -15.62 6.18
N TYR A 156 -9.04 -15.32 5.08
CA TYR A 156 -9.20 -16.26 3.99
C TYR A 156 -7.87 -16.61 3.31
N GLN A 157 -7.00 -15.63 3.04
CA GLN A 157 -5.65 -15.88 2.53
C GLN A 157 -4.88 -16.84 3.45
N HIS A 158 -4.90 -16.61 4.76
CA HIS A 158 -4.18 -17.45 5.72
C HIS A 158 -4.75 -18.87 5.81
N ASN A 159 -6.06 -19.04 5.62
CA ASN A 159 -6.68 -20.37 5.51
C ASN A 159 -6.14 -21.14 4.30
N ILE A 160 -6.16 -20.51 3.11
CA ILE A 160 -5.62 -21.14 1.88
C ILE A 160 -4.14 -21.48 2.05
N LEU A 161 -3.33 -20.55 2.58
CA LEU A 161 -1.91 -20.78 2.79
C LEU A 161 -1.63 -21.93 3.76
N SER A 162 -2.43 -22.05 4.82
CA SER A 162 -2.31 -23.15 5.79
C SER A 162 -2.68 -24.49 5.14
N LYS A 163 -3.75 -24.56 4.34
CA LYS A 163 -4.09 -25.76 3.55
C LYS A 163 -2.98 -26.16 2.58
N THR A 164 -2.42 -25.19 1.86
CA THR A 164 -1.29 -25.46 0.95
C THR A 164 -0.05 -25.95 1.70
N ALA A 165 0.17 -25.50 2.94
CA ALA A 165 1.27 -26.00 3.76
C ALA A 165 1.06 -27.46 4.20
N LEU A 166 -0.17 -27.87 4.50
CA LEU A 166 -0.50 -29.27 4.83
C LEU A 166 -0.30 -30.21 3.64
N LEU A 167 -0.60 -29.75 2.41
CA LEU A 167 -0.37 -30.53 1.20
C LEU A 167 1.08 -30.95 0.97
N LYS A 168 2.06 -30.26 1.58
CA LYS A 168 3.47 -30.64 1.48
C LYS A 168 3.70 -32.05 2.04
N TYR A 169 3.00 -32.45 3.10
CA TYR A 169 3.19 -33.74 3.74
C TYR A 169 2.64 -34.89 2.89
N ASP A 170 1.41 -34.77 2.37
CA ASP A 170 0.82 -35.70 1.40
C ASP A 170 1.73 -35.92 0.18
N MET A 171 2.51 -34.89 -0.16
CA MET A 171 3.43 -34.90 -1.28
C MET A 171 4.74 -35.62 -1.03
N GLU A 172 5.23 -35.67 0.20
CA GLU A 172 6.54 -36.25 0.49
C GLU A 172 6.58 -37.74 0.14
N ASP A 173 5.50 -38.48 0.39
CA ASP A 173 5.41 -39.90 0.06
C ASP A 173 5.22 -40.15 -1.44
N ILE A 174 4.34 -39.37 -2.09
CA ILE A 174 4.15 -39.42 -3.55
C ILE A 174 5.47 -39.12 -4.29
N VAL A 175 6.22 -38.12 -3.82
CA VAL A 175 7.51 -37.74 -4.40
C VAL A 175 8.54 -38.85 -4.25
N LYS A 176 8.59 -39.55 -3.11
CA LYS A 176 9.48 -40.72 -2.94
C LYS A 176 9.13 -41.82 -3.94
N ASP A 177 7.85 -42.14 -4.10
CA ASP A 177 7.40 -43.19 -5.03
C ASP A 177 7.69 -42.83 -6.49
N LEU A 178 7.38 -41.59 -6.90
CA LEU A 178 7.70 -41.09 -8.23
C LEU A 178 9.22 -41.07 -8.51
N LYS A 179 10.04 -40.82 -7.50
CA LYS A 179 11.50 -40.85 -7.60
C LYS A 179 12.02 -42.29 -7.76
N ARG A 180 11.47 -43.25 -7.01
CA ARG A 180 11.80 -44.68 -7.18
C ARG A 180 11.44 -45.15 -8.59
N GLU A 181 10.25 -44.81 -9.07
CA GLU A 181 9.79 -45.14 -10.42
C GLU A 181 10.68 -44.50 -11.51
N ALA A 182 11.07 -43.24 -11.34
CA ALA A 182 11.98 -42.57 -12.27
C ALA A 182 13.36 -43.25 -12.33
N ASN A 183 13.91 -43.63 -11.17
CA ASN A 183 15.20 -44.34 -11.10
C ASN A 183 15.13 -45.73 -11.71
N PHE A 184 14.03 -46.47 -11.47
CA PHE A 184 13.80 -47.78 -12.08
C PHE A 184 13.78 -47.70 -13.61
N ARG A 185 13.11 -46.69 -14.19
CA ARG A 185 13.08 -46.49 -15.65
C ARG A 185 14.44 -46.13 -16.26
N VAL A 186 15.31 -45.42 -15.52
CA VAL A 186 16.69 -45.17 -15.96
C VAL A 186 17.49 -46.47 -15.98
N GLN A 187 17.40 -47.26 -14.91
CA GLN A 187 18.19 -48.49 -14.76
C GLN A 187 17.73 -49.62 -15.70
N GLN A 188 16.43 -49.85 -15.82
CA GLN A 188 15.87 -51.02 -16.51
C GLN A 188 15.54 -50.75 -17.98
N LEU A 189 15.02 -49.56 -18.29
CA LEU A 189 14.58 -49.21 -19.65
C LEU A 189 15.63 -48.38 -20.41
N GLY A 190 16.81 -48.13 -19.80
CA GLY A 190 17.89 -47.36 -20.41
C GLY A 190 17.51 -45.93 -20.77
N TRP A 191 16.55 -45.33 -20.06
CA TRP A 191 16.12 -43.95 -20.34
C TRP A 191 17.25 -42.96 -20.04
N THR A 192 17.39 -41.94 -20.89
CA THR A 192 18.30 -40.82 -20.61
C THR A 192 17.85 -40.06 -19.36
N GLU A 193 18.80 -39.62 -18.53
CA GLU A 193 18.50 -38.91 -17.28
C GLU A 193 17.65 -37.64 -17.49
N THR A 194 17.88 -36.94 -18.60
CA THR A 194 17.11 -35.75 -18.99
C THR A 194 15.64 -36.08 -19.24
N ARG A 195 15.37 -37.17 -19.97
CA ARG A 195 14.00 -37.65 -20.24
C ARG A 195 13.32 -38.11 -18.95
N ALA A 196 14.02 -38.89 -18.13
CA ALA A 196 13.50 -39.36 -16.84
C ALA A 196 13.17 -38.19 -15.91
N ARG A 197 14.06 -37.19 -15.79
CA ARG A 197 13.83 -35.98 -15.00
C ARG A 197 12.65 -35.16 -15.51
N HIS A 198 12.50 -35.02 -16.83
CA HIS A 198 11.38 -34.29 -17.41
C HIS A 198 10.04 -34.96 -17.09
N ILE A 199 9.94 -36.28 -17.25
CA ILE A 199 8.74 -37.05 -16.95
C ILE A 199 8.45 -37.03 -15.43
N TYR A 200 9.47 -37.19 -14.60
CA TYR A 200 9.36 -37.07 -13.14
C TYR A 200 8.77 -35.70 -12.74
N ASN A 201 9.34 -34.59 -13.22
CA ASN A 201 8.84 -33.25 -12.92
C ASN A 201 7.39 -33.05 -13.40
N ARG A 202 7.04 -33.60 -14.56
CA ARG A 202 5.67 -33.56 -15.09
C ARG A 202 4.70 -34.35 -14.21
N SER A 203 5.09 -35.54 -13.74
CA SER A 203 4.28 -36.37 -12.84
C SER A 203 4.10 -35.71 -11.47
N VAL A 204 5.16 -35.17 -10.87
CA VAL A 204 5.09 -34.43 -9.60
C VAL A 204 4.13 -33.24 -9.73
N LYS A 205 4.23 -32.46 -10.82
CA LYS A 205 3.30 -31.35 -11.09
C LYS A 205 1.85 -31.83 -11.28
N LYS A 206 1.64 -32.99 -11.91
CA LYS A 206 0.31 -33.56 -12.12
C LYS A 206 -0.33 -33.94 -10.78
N GLU A 207 0.39 -34.67 -9.93
CA GLU A 207 -0.11 -35.03 -8.59
C GLU A 207 -0.35 -33.77 -7.73
N TRP A 208 0.49 -32.74 -7.89
CA TRP A 208 0.35 -31.47 -7.14
C TRP A 208 -0.93 -30.75 -7.52
N ASN A 209 -1.23 -30.70 -8.80
CA ASN A 209 -2.48 -30.14 -9.28
C ASN A 209 -3.69 -30.96 -8.82
N LYS A 210 -3.61 -32.29 -8.78
CA LYS A 210 -4.71 -33.14 -8.27
C LYS A 210 -5.02 -32.83 -6.80
N LEU A 211 -3.99 -32.76 -5.95
CA LEU A 211 -4.17 -32.46 -4.53
C LEU A 211 -4.72 -31.04 -4.31
N ILE A 212 -4.22 -30.06 -5.06
CA ILE A 212 -4.75 -28.68 -5.01
C ILE A 212 -6.23 -28.62 -5.39
N VAL A 213 -6.63 -29.38 -6.41
CA VAL A 213 -8.03 -29.43 -6.86
C VAL A 213 -8.90 -30.15 -5.83
N ARG A 214 -8.42 -31.27 -5.26
CA ARG A 214 -9.09 -32.01 -4.19
C ARG A 214 -9.43 -31.10 -2.99
N ASP A 215 -8.45 -30.31 -2.54
CA ASP A 215 -8.58 -29.50 -1.31
C ASP A 215 -8.97 -28.03 -1.58
N ASN A 216 -9.16 -27.67 -2.86
CA ASN A 216 -9.53 -26.35 -3.35
C ASN A 216 -8.66 -25.20 -2.80
N CYS A 217 -7.35 -25.42 -2.70
CA CYS A 217 -6.40 -24.50 -2.08
C CYS A 217 -5.34 -23.98 -3.05
N HIS A 218 -5.77 -23.56 -4.24
CA HIS A 218 -4.86 -23.04 -5.26
C HIS A 218 -4.14 -21.78 -4.74
N PRO A 219 -2.79 -21.69 -4.85
CA PRO A 219 -2.03 -20.57 -4.29
C PRO A 219 -2.42 -19.21 -4.87
N MET A 220 -2.96 -19.14 -6.09
CA MET A 220 -3.47 -17.87 -6.63
C MET A 220 -4.65 -17.30 -5.84
N LYS A 221 -5.44 -18.15 -5.13
CA LYS A 221 -6.49 -17.66 -4.23
C LYS A 221 -5.92 -16.91 -3.04
N SER A 222 -4.67 -17.18 -2.65
CA SER A 222 -3.98 -16.43 -1.60
C SER A 222 -3.58 -15.01 -2.06
N LEU A 223 -3.61 -14.72 -3.37
CA LEU A 223 -3.32 -13.38 -3.91
C LEU A 223 -4.51 -12.41 -3.72
N VAL A 224 -5.68 -12.91 -3.32
CA VAL A 224 -6.90 -12.10 -3.13
C VAL A 224 -6.68 -10.87 -2.24
N LEU A 225 -5.89 -10.99 -1.18
CA LEU A 225 -5.60 -9.86 -0.30
C LEU A 225 -4.87 -8.75 -1.06
N VAL A 226 -3.86 -9.09 -1.85
CA VAL A 226 -3.09 -8.12 -2.64
C VAL A 226 -3.98 -7.49 -3.71
N LEU A 227 -4.81 -8.30 -4.38
CA LEU A 227 -5.73 -7.83 -5.42
C LEU A 227 -6.79 -6.86 -4.89
N VAL A 228 -7.19 -6.97 -3.62
CA VAL A 228 -8.16 -6.08 -2.98
C VAL A 228 -7.46 -4.89 -2.32
N GLN A 229 -6.36 -5.13 -1.61
CA GLN A 229 -5.67 -4.13 -0.80
C GLN A 229 -4.99 -3.04 -1.64
N VAL A 230 -4.34 -3.42 -2.76
CA VAL A 230 -3.60 -2.45 -3.59
C VAL A 230 -4.54 -1.44 -4.26
N PRO A 231 -5.63 -1.83 -4.94
CA PRO A 231 -6.56 -0.87 -5.52
C PRO A 231 -7.21 0.04 -4.48
N ILE A 232 -7.62 -0.50 -3.34
CA ILE A 232 -8.18 0.30 -2.24
C ILE A 232 -7.15 1.33 -1.75
N TRP A 233 -5.90 0.92 -1.57
CA TRP A 233 -4.83 1.82 -1.15
C TRP A 233 -4.58 2.94 -2.16
N VAL A 234 -4.61 2.64 -3.46
CA VAL A 234 -4.49 3.63 -4.53
C VAL A 234 -5.68 4.59 -4.54
N ILE A 235 -6.91 4.08 -4.46
CA ILE A 235 -8.15 4.88 -4.49
C ILE A 235 -8.18 5.85 -3.30
N VAL A 236 -7.90 5.38 -2.09
CA VAL A 236 -7.87 6.23 -0.90
C VAL A 236 -6.75 7.28 -0.98
N SER A 237 -5.57 6.89 -1.44
CA SER A 237 -4.45 7.83 -1.62
C SER A 237 -4.78 8.91 -2.65
N ALA A 238 -5.41 8.54 -3.78
CA ALA A 238 -5.87 9.49 -4.79
C ALA A 238 -6.99 10.39 -4.26
N GLY A 239 -7.95 9.84 -3.50
CA GLY A 239 -9.03 10.61 -2.90
C GLY A 239 -8.54 11.66 -1.91
N LEU A 240 -7.66 11.28 -0.98
CA LEU A 240 -7.03 12.22 -0.05
C LEU A 240 -6.16 13.25 -0.78
N ARG A 241 -5.45 12.84 -1.84
CA ARG A 241 -4.68 13.77 -2.68
C ARG A 241 -5.57 14.81 -3.32
N ASN A 242 -6.71 14.39 -3.85
CA ASN A 242 -7.63 15.30 -4.50
C ASN A 242 -8.23 16.32 -3.51
N ILE A 243 -8.51 15.91 -2.27
CA ILE A 243 -8.94 16.85 -1.22
C ILE A 243 -7.81 17.86 -0.92
N CYS A 244 -6.56 17.41 -0.78
CA CYS A 244 -5.41 18.29 -0.50
C CYS A 244 -5.09 19.29 -1.63
N PHE A 245 -5.46 18.98 -2.88
CA PHE A 245 -5.16 19.82 -4.04
C PHE A 245 -6.41 20.41 -4.71
N MET A 246 -7.59 20.31 -4.08
CA MET A 246 -8.87 20.77 -4.62
C MET A 246 -9.19 20.22 -6.04
N LEU A 247 -8.88 18.95 -6.29
CA LEU A 247 -9.08 18.28 -7.57
C LEU A 247 -10.43 17.54 -7.64
N PRO A 248 -11.00 17.34 -8.85
CA PRO A 248 -10.50 17.76 -10.17
C PRO A 248 -10.81 19.22 -10.53
N SER A 249 -11.81 19.80 -9.87
CA SER A 249 -12.22 21.20 -10.04
C SER A 249 -12.43 21.86 -8.67
N GLN A 250 -12.14 23.16 -8.61
CA GLN A 250 -12.26 23.98 -7.39
C GLN A 250 -13.72 24.32 -7.10
N THR A 251 -14.52 23.30 -6.83
CA THR A 251 -15.90 23.49 -6.37
C THR A 251 -15.91 24.12 -4.97
N PRO A 252 -16.98 24.83 -4.57
CA PRO A 252 -17.10 25.37 -3.21
C PRO A 252 -16.91 24.31 -2.12
N ARG A 253 -17.36 23.08 -2.39
CA ARG A 253 -17.17 21.93 -1.49
C ARG A 253 -15.70 21.52 -1.36
N ALA A 254 -14.96 21.49 -2.46
CA ALA A 254 -13.53 21.16 -2.46
C ALA A 254 -12.70 22.24 -1.77
N VAL A 255 -13.03 23.52 -2.00
CA VAL A 255 -12.36 24.64 -1.32
C VAL A 255 -12.59 24.59 0.19
N LYS A 256 -13.83 24.35 0.63
CA LYS A 256 -14.14 24.21 2.06
C LYS A 256 -13.37 23.04 2.69
N ALA A 257 -13.42 21.85 2.06
CA ALA A 257 -12.72 20.68 2.59
C ALA A 257 -11.20 20.90 2.68
N TYR A 258 -10.60 21.61 1.72
CA TYR A 258 -9.19 22.01 1.79
C TYR A 258 -8.93 22.98 2.95
N GLN A 259 -9.78 24.00 3.13
CA GLN A 259 -9.63 24.99 4.20
C GLN A 259 -9.67 24.31 5.57
N ASP A 260 -10.68 23.47 5.79
CA ASP A 260 -10.83 22.69 7.03
C ASP A 260 -9.60 21.81 7.27
N LEU A 261 -9.09 21.15 6.22
CA LEU A 261 -7.89 20.31 6.31
C LEU A 261 -6.60 21.12 6.56
N SER A 262 -6.52 22.35 6.05
CA SER A 262 -5.34 23.21 6.23
C SER A 262 -5.25 23.89 7.60
N LEU A 263 -6.41 24.10 8.23
CA LEU A 263 -6.51 24.70 9.56
C LEU A 263 -6.39 23.66 10.67
N GLU A 264 -6.69 22.40 10.36
CA GLU A 264 -6.62 21.31 11.30
C GLU A 264 -5.24 20.63 11.30
N GLY A 265 -4.83 20.19 12.48
CA GLY A 265 -3.51 19.64 12.75
C GLY A 265 -3.54 18.54 13.81
N PHE A 266 -2.47 17.75 13.90
CA PHE A 266 -2.27 16.73 14.93
C PHE A 266 -0.83 16.79 15.46
N TRP A 267 -0.69 17.08 16.75
CA TRP A 267 0.60 17.18 17.46
C TRP A 267 1.56 18.21 16.83
N TRP A 268 2.57 17.74 16.11
CA TRP A 268 3.58 18.58 15.43
C TRP A 268 3.14 19.03 14.03
N ILE A 269 2.03 18.48 13.52
CA ILE A 269 1.46 18.83 12.22
C ILE A 269 0.46 19.95 12.44
N ALA A 270 0.76 21.15 11.95
CA ALA A 270 -0.15 22.29 12.01
C ALA A 270 -1.13 22.34 10.83
N ASP A 271 -0.72 21.81 9.67
CA ASP A 271 -1.47 21.82 8.42
C ASP A 271 -1.36 20.43 7.78
N LEU A 272 -2.49 19.74 7.59
CA LEU A 272 -2.54 18.40 6.99
C LEU A 272 -2.29 18.39 5.47
N THR A 273 -2.43 19.53 4.79
CA THR A 273 -2.19 19.70 3.35
C THR A 273 -0.72 19.93 3.02
N ALA A 274 0.05 20.46 3.97
CA ALA A 274 1.49 20.64 3.85
C ALA A 274 2.26 19.32 4.05
N VAL A 275 3.48 19.26 3.53
CA VAL A 275 4.41 18.12 3.78
C VAL A 275 4.94 18.16 5.21
N ASP A 276 5.24 16.99 5.78
CA ASP A 276 5.79 16.90 7.15
C ASP A 276 7.23 17.42 7.19
N SER A 277 7.42 18.61 7.76
CA SER A 277 8.72 19.27 7.86
C SER A 277 9.66 18.58 8.85
N TYR A 278 9.14 17.81 9.80
CA TYR A 278 9.94 17.11 10.82
C TYR A 278 10.28 15.66 10.43
N TRP A 279 9.77 15.18 9.29
CA TRP A 279 10.01 13.83 8.77
C TRP A 279 9.54 12.69 9.70
N ILE A 280 8.72 12.99 10.70
CA ILE A 280 8.26 12.01 11.69
C ILE A 280 7.29 11.00 11.04
N LEU A 281 6.33 11.47 10.23
CA LEU A 281 5.41 10.60 9.47
C LEU A 281 6.15 9.75 8.42
N PRO A 282 7.01 10.31 7.55
CA PRO A 282 7.81 9.51 6.61
C PRO A 282 8.66 8.43 7.26
N VAL A 283 9.37 8.76 8.35
CA VAL A 283 10.23 7.81 9.05
C VAL A 283 9.40 6.74 9.76
N SER A 284 8.30 7.13 10.42
CA SER A 284 7.41 6.16 11.05
C SER A 284 6.81 5.19 10.04
N LEU A 285 6.44 5.63 8.83
CA LEU A 285 5.97 4.74 7.77
C LEU A 285 7.02 3.69 7.38
N GLY A 286 8.27 4.12 7.22
CA GLY A 286 9.38 3.21 6.92
C GLY A 286 9.58 2.19 8.04
N ILE A 287 9.60 2.65 9.30
CA ILE A 287 9.76 1.80 10.48
C ILE A 287 8.60 0.80 10.59
N THR A 288 7.35 1.23 10.53
CA THR A 288 6.19 0.33 10.68
C THR A 288 6.14 -0.69 9.54
N SER A 289 6.47 -0.27 8.31
CA SER A 289 6.48 -1.17 7.16
C SER A 289 7.60 -2.21 7.26
N LEU A 290 8.79 -1.80 7.72
CA LEU A 290 9.90 -2.71 7.97
C LEU A 290 9.56 -3.71 9.09
N ILE A 291 9.00 -3.24 10.20
CA ILE A 291 8.54 -4.10 11.30
C ILE A 291 7.52 -5.12 10.79
N ASN A 292 6.54 -4.69 9.99
CA ASN A 292 5.54 -5.59 9.43
C ASN A 292 6.20 -6.68 8.55
N ILE A 293 7.16 -6.31 7.70
CA ILE A 293 7.89 -7.27 6.85
C ILE A 293 8.69 -8.25 7.71
N GLU A 294 9.37 -7.78 8.76
CA GLU A 294 10.15 -8.66 9.64
C GLU A 294 9.27 -9.63 10.43
N ILE A 295 8.15 -9.15 10.98
CA ILE A 295 7.19 -10.00 11.69
C ILE A 295 6.64 -11.07 10.74
N GLN A 296 6.24 -10.71 9.53
CA GLN A 296 5.76 -11.67 8.52
C GLN A 296 6.83 -12.68 8.10
N ALA A 297 8.09 -12.25 8.00
CA ALA A 297 9.21 -13.14 7.69
C ALA A 297 9.50 -14.12 8.84
N MET A 298 9.36 -13.69 10.09
CA MET A 298 9.57 -14.53 11.28
C MET A 298 8.42 -15.52 11.53
N LEU A 299 7.18 -15.14 11.22
CA LEU A 299 5.98 -15.93 11.49
C LEU A 299 5.58 -16.84 10.32
N ARG A 300 6.53 -17.09 9.42
CA ARG A 300 6.29 -17.84 8.20
C ARG A 300 6.11 -19.33 8.47
N ILE A 301 5.08 -19.92 7.86
CA ILE A 301 4.70 -21.34 8.05
C ILE A 301 5.53 -22.28 7.16
N THR A 302 6.00 -21.77 6.00
CA THR A 302 6.74 -22.56 5.00
C THR A 302 8.23 -22.23 5.04
N GLU A 303 9.05 -23.25 4.79
CA GLU A 303 10.50 -23.09 4.61
C GLU A 303 10.83 -22.08 3.51
N SER A 304 11.90 -21.32 3.72
CA SER A 304 12.26 -20.23 2.83
C SER A 304 12.86 -20.74 1.52
N SER A 305 12.19 -20.48 0.40
CA SER A 305 12.78 -20.60 -0.94
C SER A 305 13.75 -19.44 -1.21
N ARG A 306 14.79 -19.66 -2.03
CA ARG A 306 15.71 -18.61 -2.50
C ARG A 306 14.96 -17.40 -3.08
N MET A 307 13.96 -17.65 -3.92
CA MET A 307 13.14 -16.57 -4.52
C MET A 307 12.38 -15.77 -3.46
N GLN A 308 11.91 -16.44 -2.41
CA GLN A 308 11.19 -15.77 -1.34
C GLN A 308 12.11 -14.93 -0.47
N ASN A 309 13.35 -15.36 -0.22
CA ASN A 309 14.34 -14.56 0.50
C ASN A 309 14.73 -13.31 -0.29
N VAL A 310 14.89 -13.45 -1.62
CA VAL A 310 15.08 -12.29 -2.52
C VAL A 310 13.88 -11.34 -2.43
N LEU A 311 12.65 -11.86 -2.44
CA LEU A 311 11.44 -11.04 -2.33
C LEU A 311 11.38 -10.29 -0.99
N VAL A 312 11.69 -10.95 0.14
CA VAL A 312 11.71 -10.29 1.46
C VAL A 312 12.77 -9.18 1.49
N ASN A 313 13.97 -9.43 0.96
CA ASN A 313 15.02 -8.42 0.87
C ASN A 313 14.63 -7.24 -0.03
N LEU A 314 13.96 -7.50 -1.15
CA LEU A 314 13.42 -6.46 -2.00
C LEU A 314 12.37 -5.62 -1.25
N LEU A 315 11.44 -6.25 -0.53
CA LEU A 315 10.43 -5.54 0.26
C LEU A 315 11.05 -4.68 1.36
N ARG A 316 12.14 -5.14 2.00
CA ARG A 316 12.92 -4.33 2.95
C ARG A 316 13.49 -3.08 2.28
N ALA A 317 14.13 -3.23 1.11
CA ALA A 317 14.64 -2.08 0.36
C ALA A 317 13.51 -1.11 -0.05
N VAL A 318 12.36 -1.64 -0.47
CA VAL A 318 11.16 -0.82 -0.78
C VAL A 318 10.68 -0.05 0.46
N SER A 319 10.68 -0.65 1.66
CA SER A 319 10.28 0.05 2.88
C SER A 319 11.18 1.25 3.23
N LEU A 320 12.48 1.16 2.94
CA LEU A 320 13.40 2.30 3.08
C LEU A 320 13.15 3.35 2.00
N PHE A 321 12.88 2.92 0.76
CA PHE A 321 12.55 3.81 -0.35
C PHE A 321 11.22 4.56 -0.15
N THR A 322 10.27 4.00 0.60
CA THR A 322 9.00 4.70 0.89
C THR A 322 9.17 5.93 1.79
N ILE A 323 10.28 6.06 2.51
CA ILE A 323 10.55 7.22 3.39
C ILE A 323 10.68 8.53 2.57
N PRO A 324 11.63 8.66 1.62
CA PRO A 324 11.72 9.89 0.82
C PRO A 324 10.48 10.12 -0.03
N LEU A 325 9.78 9.06 -0.45
CA LEU A 325 8.49 9.19 -1.16
C LEU A 325 7.42 9.84 -0.27
N ALA A 326 7.31 9.39 0.99
CA ALA A 326 6.36 9.95 1.95
C ALA A 326 6.72 11.37 2.39
N ALA A 327 8.01 11.74 2.35
CA ALA A 327 8.44 13.12 2.60
C ALA A 327 8.02 14.12 1.50
N MET A 328 7.63 13.62 0.32
CA MET A 328 7.19 14.44 -0.82
C MET A 328 5.67 14.60 -0.94
N VAL A 329 4.87 13.90 -0.12
CA VAL A 329 3.41 13.94 -0.17
C VAL A 329 2.83 14.72 1.02
N PRO A 330 1.60 15.27 0.90
CA PRO A 330 0.93 15.93 2.01
C PRO A 330 0.85 15.07 3.26
N SER A 331 0.92 15.70 4.44
CA SER A 331 0.89 15.02 5.74
C SER A 331 -0.36 14.16 5.93
N CYS A 332 -1.50 14.57 5.39
CA CYS A 332 -2.74 13.79 5.32
C CYS A 332 -2.55 12.39 4.67
N LEU A 333 -1.82 12.33 3.55
CA LEU A 333 -1.54 11.06 2.86
C LEU A 333 -0.55 10.21 3.65
N SER A 334 0.50 10.83 4.16
CA SER A 334 1.50 10.14 4.98
C SER A 334 0.87 9.58 6.27
N LEU A 335 -0.05 10.32 6.89
CA LEU A 335 -0.83 9.85 8.05
C LEU A 335 -1.69 8.63 7.68
N TYR A 336 -2.38 8.67 6.54
CA TYR A 336 -3.10 7.51 6.02
C TYR A 336 -2.17 6.29 5.81
N TRP A 337 -1.00 6.49 5.22
CA TRP A 337 -0.04 5.40 4.99
C TRP A 337 0.51 4.82 6.29
N VAL A 338 0.87 5.65 7.26
CA VAL A 338 1.34 5.21 8.59
C VAL A 338 0.26 4.41 9.30
N THR A 339 -0.95 4.96 9.38
CA THR A 339 -2.08 4.31 10.08
C THR A 339 -2.46 2.99 9.43
N SER A 340 -2.41 2.95 8.10
CA SER A 340 -2.53 1.76 7.28
C SER A 340 -1.47 0.68 7.58
N SER A 341 -0.21 1.09 7.67
CA SER A 341 0.92 0.20 7.95
C SER A 341 0.85 -0.34 9.38
N THR A 342 0.50 0.50 10.35
CA THR A 342 0.26 0.10 11.75
C THR A 342 -0.88 -0.92 11.86
N PHE A 343 -1.99 -0.73 11.13
CA PHE A 343 -3.05 -1.73 11.08
C PHE A 343 -2.53 -3.07 10.53
N SER A 344 -1.63 -3.03 9.53
CA SER A 344 -1.08 -4.27 8.94
C SER A 344 -0.27 -5.08 9.97
N ILE A 345 0.47 -4.41 10.86
CA ILE A 345 1.14 -5.07 12.00
C ILE A 345 0.09 -5.71 12.92
N LEU A 346 -0.92 -4.93 13.31
CA LEU A 346 -1.99 -5.42 14.20
C LEU A 346 -2.70 -6.63 13.59
N GLN A 347 -3.06 -6.57 12.31
CA GLN A 347 -3.66 -7.66 11.56
C GLN A 347 -2.80 -8.91 11.59
N THR A 348 -1.49 -8.80 11.31
CA THR A 348 -0.56 -9.94 11.37
C THR A 348 -0.52 -10.54 12.77
N LEU A 349 -0.42 -9.71 13.82
CA LEU A 349 -0.40 -10.17 15.22
C LEU A 349 -1.71 -10.81 15.65
N LEU A 350 -2.86 -10.33 15.15
CA LEU A 350 -4.17 -10.91 15.41
C LEU A 350 -4.32 -12.28 14.74
N ILE A 351 -3.99 -12.40 13.45
CA ILE A 351 -4.15 -13.65 12.69
C ILE A 351 -3.23 -14.77 13.20
N VAL A 352 -2.07 -14.40 13.76
CA VAL A 352 -1.12 -15.35 14.32
C VAL A 352 -1.61 -15.94 15.66
N SER A 353 -2.55 -15.28 16.34
CA SER A 353 -3.14 -15.80 17.58
C SER A 353 -3.84 -17.14 17.34
N PRO A 354 -3.50 -18.21 18.07
CA PRO A 354 -4.14 -19.51 17.91
C PRO A 354 -5.65 -19.42 18.16
N LYS A 355 -6.08 -18.59 19.12
CA LYS A 355 -7.51 -18.37 19.41
C LYS A 355 -8.26 -17.86 18.18
N VAL A 356 -7.71 -16.83 17.52
CA VAL A 356 -8.30 -16.25 16.30
C VAL A 356 -8.31 -17.29 15.18
N ARG A 357 -7.21 -18.04 15.00
CA ARG A 357 -7.14 -19.12 14.02
C ARG A 357 -8.21 -20.19 14.23
N ARG A 358 -8.49 -20.58 15.49
CA ARG A 358 -9.55 -21.55 15.82
C ARG A 358 -10.94 -20.98 15.58
N THR A 359 -11.22 -19.76 16.04
CA THR A 359 -12.51 -19.11 15.79
C THR A 359 -12.81 -18.97 14.30
N CYS A 360 -11.78 -18.70 13.49
CA CYS A 360 -11.91 -18.56 12.04
C CYS A 360 -11.74 -19.87 11.25
N HIS A 361 -11.75 -21.03 11.92
CA HIS A 361 -11.65 -22.36 11.29
C HIS A 361 -10.42 -22.52 10.37
N ILE A 362 -9.28 -21.94 10.77
CA ILE A 362 -8.00 -22.11 10.07
C ILE A 362 -7.40 -23.47 10.50
N PRO A 363 -6.95 -24.32 9.55
CA PRO A 363 -6.41 -25.63 9.89
C PRO A 363 -5.14 -25.52 10.74
N VAL A 364 -4.97 -26.48 11.65
CA VAL A 364 -3.74 -26.65 12.43
C VAL A 364 -2.64 -27.07 11.48
N THR A 365 -1.50 -26.41 11.53
CA THR A 365 -0.26 -26.83 10.84
C THR A 365 0.74 -27.28 11.90
N ASP A 366 1.55 -28.32 11.68
CA ASP A 366 2.54 -28.76 12.68
C ASP A 366 3.58 -27.69 13.00
N ASN A 367 3.86 -26.81 12.03
CA ASN A 367 4.71 -25.62 12.21
C ASN A 367 4.01 -24.46 12.95
N GLU A 368 2.79 -24.65 13.47
CA GLU A 368 2.08 -23.62 14.22
C GLU A 368 2.73 -23.40 15.59
N LEU A 369 3.14 -22.15 15.85
CA LEU A 369 3.73 -21.76 17.12
C LEU A 369 2.67 -21.81 18.23
N LYS A 370 2.83 -22.72 19.21
CA LYS A 370 1.95 -22.80 20.40
C LYS A 370 1.88 -21.48 21.18
N HIS A 371 3.00 -20.76 21.26
CA HIS A 371 3.12 -19.45 21.90
C HIS A 371 3.77 -18.46 20.93
N PRO A 372 3.02 -17.90 19.97
CA PRO A 372 3.60 -17.15 18.86
C PRO A 372 4.28 -15.85 19.33
N TYR A 373 3.68 -15.14 20.29
CA TYR A 373 4.25 -13.89 20.80
C TYR A 373 5.57 -14.11 21.55
N ARG A 374 5.69 -15.22 22.30
CA ARG A 374 6.94 -15.59 22.98
C ARG A 374 8.02 -16.02 21.99
N SER A 375 7.64 -16.77 20.95
CA SER A 375 8.55 -17.15 19.87
C SER A 375 9.05 -15.94 19.06
N LEU A 376 8.14 -14.99 18.79
CA LEU A 376 8.48 -13.73 18.12
C LEU A 376 9.47 -12.93 18.98
N TYR A 377 9.18 -12.77 20.28
CA TYR A 377 10.09 -12.11 21.23
C TYR A 377 11.48 -12.77 21.26
N ASN A 378 11.53 -14.10 21.38
CA ASN A 378 12.80 -14.84 21.40
C ASN A 378 13.58 -14.69 20.07
N SER A 379 12.87 -14.67 18.94
CA SER A 379 13.49 -14.50 17.62
C SER A 379 14.03 -13.09 17.42
N MET A 380 13.32 -12.07 17.90
CA MET A 380 13.83 -10.69 17.95
C MET A 380 15.08 -10.60 18.84
N LYS A 381 15.02 -11.17 20.06
CA LYS A 381 16.16 -11.19 20.99
C LYS A 381 17.39 -11.85 20.37
N ARG A 382 17.23 -13.00 19.71
CA ARG A 382 18.33 -13.72 19.04
C ARG A 382 19.00 -12.88 17.95
N ARG A 383 18.22 -12.19 17.11
CA ARG A 383 18.79 -11.33 16.05
C ARG A 383 19.54 -10.12 16.61
N ILE A 384 19.03 -9.51 17.69
CA ILE A 384 19.71 -8.39 18.34
C ILE A 384 21.06 -8.85 18.92
N ILE A 385 21.10 -10.04 19.54
CA ILE A 385 22.34 -10.59 20.09
C ILE A 385 23.33 -10.97 18.99
N HIS A 386 22.86 -11.62 17.93
CA HIS A 386 23.73 -12.05 16.81
C HIS A 386 24.33 -10.87 16.02
N ASN A 387 23.66 -9.73 15.96
CA ASN A 387 24.22 -8.52 15.34
C ASN A 387 25.21 -7.78 16.26
N LYS A 388 25.34 -8.17 17.54
CA LYS A 388 26.30 -7.58 18.50
C LYS A 388 27.61 -8.38 18.60
N THR A 389 27.62 -9.62 18.14
CA THR A 389 28.79 -10.50 18.01
C THR A 389 29.31 -10.45 16.59
#